data_AF-A0A9D8TUP2-F1
#
_entry.id   AF-A0A9D8TUP2-F1
#
_cell.length_a   1.000
_cell.length_b   1.000
_cell.length_c   1.000
_cell.angle_alpha   90.00
_cell.angle_beta   90.00
_cell.angle_gamma   90.00
#
_symmetry.space_group_name_H-M   'P 1'
#
loop_
_entity.id
_entity.type
_entity.pdbx_description
1 polymer ?
#
loop_
_entity_poly.entity_id
_entity_poly.type
_entity_poly.pdbx_seq_one_letter_code
_entity_poly.pdbx_strand_id
1 'polypeptide(L)'
;MNLHEYQAKELLKKYGLPVPKNTVCSTPAEAEKAFEEFNGNPVVVKCQAYTGGRGKVGGVKVCRTATETAEFAEKWLGNRIVTVQTGERGQPVSKLLIEECSDIRKELYLGATIDRSKARVVFMASTEGGMEIEKVAAETPEKIFKTVIDPISGAMPFQGRELAFRLGLTGDAFKQFVTMFLGMSRMFHEQDLSLLEINPLVITGDNRLLCLDAKINIDSNALFRHKDLA
;
A
#
# COMPACT_ATOMS: atom_id res chain seq x y z
N MET A 1 -4.22 -14.84 4.55
CA MET A 1 -3.90 -14.86 3.11
C MET A 1 -3.36 -13.49 2.71
N ASN A 2 -2.26 -13.45 1.95
CA ASN A 2 -1.70 -12.19 1.45
C ASN A 2 -2.36 -11.79 0.13
N LEU A 3 -2.60 -10.49 -0.06
CA LEU A 3 -2.95 -9.92 -1.36
C LEU A 3 -1.71 -9.35 -2.05
N HIS A 4 -1.67 -9.45 -3.39
CA HIS A 4 -0.70 -8.69 -4.18
C HIS A 4 -1.05 -7.21 -4.12
N GLU A 5 -0.08 -6.33 -4.36
CA GLU A 5 -0.30 -4.88 -4.32
C GLU A 5 -1.43 -4.45 -5.26
N TYR A 6 -1.51 -5.02 -6.48
CA TYR A 6 -2.60 -4.70 -7.40
C TYR A 6 -3.97 -5.10 -6.84
N GLN A 7 -4.08 -6.26 -6.18
CA GLN A 7 -5.34 -6.71 -5.56
C GLN A 7 -5.70 -5.84 -4.36
N ALA A 8 -4.70 -5.47 -3.55
CA ALA A 8 -4.88 -4.55 -2.45
C ALA A 8 -5.36 -3.18 -2.96
N LYS A 9 -4.80 -2.65 -4.05
CA LYS A 9 -5.23 -1.39 -4.67
C LYS A 9 -6.65 -1.46 -5.21
N GLU A 10 -7.05 -2.56 -5.84
CA GLU A 10 -8.45 -2.75 -6.25
C GLU A 10 -9.40 -2.76 -5.05
N LEU A 11 -9.02 -3.43 -3.95
CA LEU A 11 -9.80 -3.40 -2.72
C LEU A 11 -9.88 -1.98 -2.13
N LEU A 12 -8.77 -1.25 -2.08
CA LEU A 12 -8.72 0.15 -1.63
C LEU A 12 -9.67 1.03 -2.47
N LYS A 13 -9.67 0.88 -3.81
CA LYS A 13 -10.59 1.60 -4.71
C LYS A 13 -12.06 1.33 -4.38
N LYS A 14 -12.43 0.06 -4.11
CA LYS A 14 -13.81 -0.31 -3.70
C LYS A 14 -14.27 0.43 -2.44
N TYR A 15 -13.33 0.76 -1.54
CA TYR A 15 -13.58 1.53 -0.33
C TYR A 15 -13.42 3.04 -0.49
N GLY A 16 -13.24 3.54 -1.72
CA GLY A 16 -13.07 4.96 -2.02
C GLY A 16 -11.71 5.52 -1.59
N LEU A 17 -10.72 4.65 -1.38
CA LEU A 17 -9.38 5.05 -0.97
C LEU A 17 -8.53 5.36 -2.21
N PRO A 18 -7.86 6.52 -2.24
CA PRO A 18 -7.19 7.03 -3.43
C PRO A 18 -5.90 6.24 -3.69
N VAL A 19 -5.76 5.71 -4.89
CA VAL A 19 -4.54 5.03 -5.38
C VAL A 19 -4.19 5.61 -6.76
N PRO A 20 -2.91 5.58 -7.18
CA PRO A 20 -2.54 5.98 -8.53
C PRO A 20 -3.30 5.17 -9.60
N LYS A 21 -3.58 5.78 -10.75
CA LYS A 21 -4.07 5.03 -11.92
C LYS A 21 -3.05 3.92 -12.20
N ASN A 22 -3.53 2.70 -12.39
CA ASN A 22 -2.67 1.54 -12.57
C ASN A 22 -3.31 0.48 -13.44
N THR A 23 -2.47 -0.36 -14.02
CA THR A 23 -2.83 -1.52 -14.83
C THR A 23 -1.86 -2.67 -14.55
N VAL A 24 -2.28 -3.90 -14.82
CA VAL A 24 -1.52 -5.11 -14.54
C VAL A 24 -1.18 -5.79 -15.85
N CYS A 25 0.07 -6.18 -16.02
CA CYS A 25 0.54 -6.92 -17.19
C CYS A 25 1.23 -8.23 -16.79
N SER A 26 1.15 -9.20 -17.69
CA SER A 26 1.74 -10.54 -17.55
C SER A 26 2.68 -10.88 -18.72
N THR A 27 2.84 -9.99 -19.70
CA THR A 27 3.78 -10.13 -20.82
C THR A 27 4.51 -8.80 -21.09
N PRO A 28 5.71 -8.83 -21.70
CA PRO A 28 6.39 -7.61 -22.12
C PRO A 28 5.58 -6.75 -23.10
N ALA A 29 4.86 -7.38 -24.03
CA ALA A 29 3.99 -6.67 -24.98
C ALA A 29 2.82 -5.95 -24.28
N GLU A 30 2.21 -6.58 -23.27
CA GLU A 30 1.21 -5.91 -22.44
C GLU A 30 1.82 -4.75 -21.65
N ALA A 31 3.07 -4.87 -21.21
CA ALA A 31 3.76 -3.82 -20.47
C ALA A 31 4.05 -2.59 -21.37
N GLU A 32 4.47 -2.82 -22.61
CA GLU A 32 4.67 -1.77 -23.61
C GLU A 32 3.36 -1.03 -23.91
N LYS A 33 2.30 -1.78 -24.21
CA LYS A 33 0.96 -1.22 -24.46
C LYS A 33 0.40 -0.45 -23.27
N ALA A 34 0.61 -0.97 -22.06
CA ALA A 34 0.19 -0.31 -20.83
C ALA A 34 0.82 1.08 -20.68
N PHE A 35 2.09 1.27 -21.08
CA PHE A 35 2.74 2.58 -21.05
C PHE A 35 2.01 3.61 -21.93
N GLU A 36 1.53 3.19 -23.10
CA GLU A 36 0.80 4.06 -24.04
C GLU A 36 -0.49 4.61 -23.43
N GLU A 37 -1.16 3.86 -22.54
CA GLU A 37 -2.38 4.29 -21.83
C GLU A 37 -2.14 5.45 -20.84
N PHE A 38 -0.88 5.79 -20.55
CA PHE A 38 -0.47 6.93 -19.73
C PHE A 38 -0.04 8.15 -20.56
N ASN A 39 -0.29 8.14 -21.87
CA ASN A 39 -0.07 9.29 -22.78
C ASN A 39 1.37 9.82 -22.75
N GLY A 40 2.36 8.93 -22.65
CA GLY A 40 3.78 9.29 -22.63
C GLY A 40 4.29 9.87 -21.30
N ASN A 41 3.46 9.90 -20.26
CA ASN A 41 3.91 10.28 -18.92
C ASN A 41 4.77 9.15 -18.31
N PRO A 42 5.77 9.48 -17.47
CA PRO A 42 6.53 8.47 -16.73
C PRO A 42 5.62 7.57 -15.89
N VAL A 43 5.94 6.29 -15.86
CA VAL A 43 5.24 5.28 -15.06
C VAL A 43 6.19 4.63 -14.06
N VAL A 44 5.63 4.06 -13.00
CA VAL A 44 6.34 3.18 -12.09
C VAL A 44 5.94 1.74 -12.38
N VAL A 45 6.93 0.88 -12.62
CA VAL A 45 6.74 -0.55 -12.88
C VAL A 45 7.20 -1.34 -11.66
N LYS A 46 6.32 -2.18 -11.11
CA LYS A 46 6.53 -2.90 -9.84
C LYS A 46 6.30 -4.40 -9.97
N CYS A 47 7.28 -5.19 -9.56
CA CYS A 47 7.13 -6.63 -9.41
C CYS A 47 6.03 -6.97 -8.40
N GLN A 48 5.11 -7.85 -8.79
CA GLN A 48 4.07 -8.34 -7.89
C GLN A 48 4.56 -9.60 -7.18
N ALA A 49 4.83 -9.45 -5.88
CA ALA A 49 5.28 -10.52 -5.00
C ALA A 49 4.82 -10.22 -3.57
N TYR A 50 4.60 -11.25 -2.76
CA TYR A 50 4.21 -11.14 -1.34
C TYR A 50 5.43 -10.85 -0.46
N THR A 51 6.16 -9.78 -0.78
CA THR A 51 7.34 -9.33 -0.05
C THR A 51 7.47 -7.81 -0.10
N GLY A 52 7.89 -7.21 1.01
CA GLY A 52 8.42 -5.85 1.05
C GLY A 52 9.83 -5.77 0.48
N GLY A 53 10.40 -4.56 0.43
CA GLY A 53 11.80 -4.33 0.04
C GLY A 53 12.09 -4.50 -1.45
N ARG A 54 11.06 -4.60 -2.30
CA ARG A 54 11.17 -4.81 -3.76
C ARG A 54 12.03 -3.73 -4.44
N GLY A 55 11.89 -2.47 -4.02
CA GLY A 55 12.69 -1.36 -4.56
C GLY A 55 14.19 -1.52 -4.30
N LYS A 56 14.59 -2.04 -3.13
CA LYS A 56 16.00 -2.23 -2.76
C LYS A 56 16.74 -3.23 -3.66
N VAL A 57 15.99 -4.09 -4.36
CA VAL A 57 16.54 -5.13 -5.25
C VAL A 57 16.22 -4.88 -6.73
N GLY A 58 15.76 -3.67 -7.06
CA GLY A 58 15.44 -3.28 -8.44
C GLY A 58 14.11 -3.83 -8.95
N GLY A 59 13.25 -4.37 -8.08
CA GLY A 59 11.90 -4.83 -8.41
C GLY A 59 10.87 -3.71 -8.52
N VAL A 60 11.29 -2.46 -8.39
CA VAL A 60 10.52 -1.24 -8.65
C VAL A 60 11.39 -0.30 -9.47
N LYS A 61 10.89 0.21 -10.60
CA LYS A 61 11.61 1.13 -11.49
C LYS A 61 10.67 2.19 -12.05
N VAL A 62 11.15 3.44 -12.14
CA VAL A 62 10.51 4.48 -12.93
C VAL A 62 10.92 4.29 -14.39
N CYS A 63 9.96 4.13 -15.28
CA CYS A 63 10.17 4.01 -16.73
C CYS A 63 9.59 5.23 -17.44
N ARG A 64 10.35 5.78 -18.40
CA ARG A 64 10.00 6.97 -19.18
C ARG A 64 9.63 6.65 -20.63
N THR A 65 9.80 5.41 -21.05
CA THR A 65 9.47 4.96 -22.40
C THR A 65 8.78 3.59 -22.37
N ALA A 66 8.06 3.27 -23.44
CA ALA A 66 7.43 1.97 -23.63
C ALA A 66 8.51 0.85 -23.66
N THR A 67 9.64 1.11 -24.31
CA THR A 67 10.81 0.22 -24.35
C THR A 67 11.38 -0.05 -22.96
N GLU A 68 11.60 0.97 -22.12
CA GLU A 68 12.09 0.77 -20.75
C GLU A 68 11.14 -0.09 -19.90
N THR A 69 9.83 0.00 -20.21
CA THR A 69 8.77 -0.77 -19.55
C THR A 69 8.80 -2.23 -20.00
N ALA A 70 8.97 -2.49 -21.31
CA ALA A 70 9.13 -3.83 -21.88
C ALA A 70 10.41 -4.52 -21.39
N GLU A 71 11.56 -3.84 -21.38
CA GLU A 71 12.83 -4.37 -20.86
C GLU A 71 12.73 -4.77 -19.38
N PHE A 72 12.04 -3.96 -18.58
CA PHE A 72 11.78 -4.31 -17.18
C PHE A 72 10.91 -5.56 -17.07
N ALA A 73 9.90 -5.69 -17.94
CA ALA A 73 9.04 -6.86 -18.01
C ALA A 73 9.79 -8.12 -18.42
N GLU A 74 10.63 -8.07 -19.45
CA GLU A 74 11.50 -9.18 -19.87
C GLU A 74 12.46 -9.62 -18.76
N LYS A 75 13.02 -8.66 -18.02
CA LYS A 75 13.92 -8.95 -16.90
C LYS A 75 13.20 -9.71 -15.79
N TRP A 76 11.98 -9.35 -15.44
CA TRP A 76 11.35 -9.81 -14.20
C TRP A 76 10.31 -10.90 -14.38
N LEU A 77 9.51 -10.88 -15.45
CA LEU A 77 8.47 -11.89 -15.66
C LEU A 77 9.09 -13.28 -15.86
N GLY A 78 8.60 -14.26 -15.10
CA GLY A 78 9.14 -15.63 -15.09
C GLY A 78 10.39 -15.80 -14.20
N ASN A 79 11.03 -14.71 -13.78
CA ASN A 79 12.16 -14.74 -12.85
C ASN A 79 11.70 -14.66 -11.39
N ARG A 80 12.65 -14.77 -10.46
CA ARG A 80 12.40 -14.76 -9.02
C ARG A 80 12.97 -13.51 -8.37
N ILE A 81 12.16 -12.84 -7.56
CA ILE A 81 12.60 -11.69 -6.76
C ILE A 81 13.09 -12.16 -5.38
N VAL A 82 14.36 -11.91 -5.11
CA VAL A 82 15.01 -12.19 -3.83
C VAL A 82 15.06 -10.91 -3.02
N THR A 83 14.53 -10.93 -1.82
CA THR A 83 14.56 -9.83 -0.84
C THR A 83 15.02 -10.38 0.50
N VAL A 84 15.30 -9.50 1.46
CA VAL A 84 15.58 -9.89 2.84
C VAL A 84 14.44 -10.76 3.43
N GLN A 85 13.19 -10.53 3.02
CA GLN A 85 12.01 -11.23 3.54
C GLN A 85 11.73 -12.58 2.84
N THR A 86 12.24 -12.80 1.63
CA THR A 86 12.04 -14.06 0.89
C THR A 86 13.19 -15.05 1.05
N GLY A 87 14.35 -14.58 1.50
CA GLY A 87 15.58 -15.38 1.56
C GLY A 87 16.05 -15.82 0.16
N GLU A 88 17.05 -16.70 0.11
CA GLU A 88 17.70 -17.13 -1.15
C GLU A 88 16.72 -17.75 -2.16
N ARG A 89 15.63 -18.35 -1.68
CA ARG A 89 14.63 -18.96 -2.56
C ARG A 89 13.86 -17.93 -3.39
N GLY A 90 13.73 -16.69 -2.95
CA GLY A 90 12.95 -15.67 -3.66
C GLY A 90 11.47 -16.03 -3.85
N GLN A 91 10.73 -15.18 -4.55
CA GLN A 91 9.36 -15.44 -4.99
C GLN A 91 9.23 -15.27 -6.51
N PRO A 92 8.44 -16.10 -7.20
CA PRO A 92 8.23 -15.95 -8.63
C PRO A 92 7.49 -14.65 -8.93
N VAL A 93 7.88 -13.98 -10.01
CA VAL A 93 7.20 -12.80 -10.54
C VAL A 93 6.43 -13.22 -11.78
N SER A 94 5.11 -13.36 -11.66
CA SER A 94 4.22 -13.71 -12.78
C SER A 94 3.46 -12.50 -13.34
N LYS A 95 3.45 -11.39 -12.61
CA LYS A 95 2.75 -10.15 -12.98
C LYS A 95 3.55 -8.93 -12.57
N LEU A 96 3.36 -7.85 -13.31
CA LEU A 96 3.83 -6.52 -12.98
C LEU A 96 2.65 -5.56 -12.82
N LEU A 97 2.81 -4.59 -11.94
CA LEU A 97 1.92 -3.45 -11.80
C LEU A 97 2.59 -2.24 -12.44
N ILE A 98 1.90 -1.61 -13.39
CA ILE A 98 2.32 -0.36 -14.02
C ILE A 98 1.38 0.73 -13.52
N GLU A 99 1.93 1.80 -12.97
CA GLU A 99 1.15 2.88 -12.39
C GLU A 99 1.68 4.26 -12.74
N GLU A 100 0.79 5.25 -12.68
CA GLU A 100 1.12 6.66 -12.86
C GLU A 100 2.18 7.11 -11.85
N CYS A 101 3.22 7.79 -12.33
CA CYS A 101 4.20 8.42 -11.45
C CYS A 101 3.54 9.57 -10.67
N SER A 102 3.62 9.51 -9.35
CA SER A 102 3.04 10.53 -8.46
C SER A 102 4.06 11.61 -8.10
N ASP A 103 3.62 12.86 -7.99
CA ASP A 103 4.43 13.97 -7.45
C ASP A 103 4.46 13.88 -5.92
N ILE A 104 5.53 13.32 -5.37
CA ILE A 104 5.65 13.00 -3.93
C ILE A 104 6.26 14.20 -3.20
N ARG A 105 5.46 14.88 -2.37
CA ARG A 105 5.94 15.93 -1.46
C ARG A 105 6.42 15.37 -0.13
N LYS A 106 5.70 14.39 0.43
CA LYS A 106 6.02 13.78 1.72
C LYS A 106 5.50 12.35 1.77
N GLU A 107 6.26 11.46 2.38
CA GLU A 107 5.86 10.08 2.65
C GLU A 107 5.46 9.93 4.12
N LEU A 108 4.33 9.27 4.36
CA LEU A 108 3.82 8.92 5.67
C LEU A 108 3.64 7.40 5.77
N TYR A 109 3.47 6.93 6.99
CA TYR A 109 3.04 5.56 7.27
C TYR A 109 1.62 5.56 7.83
N LEU A 110 0.78 4.63 7.36
CA LEU A 110 -0.51 4.32 7.97
C LEU A 110 -0.75 2.82 7.94
N GLY A 111 -0.99 2.22 9.10
CA GLY A 111 -1.27 0.79 9.20
C GLY A 111 -2.29 0.46 10.29
N ALA A 112 -2.85 -0.74 10.22
CA ALA A 112 -3.73 -1.31 11.22
C ALA A 112 -3.45 -2.80 11.41
N THR A 113 -3.53 -3.26 12.65
CA THR A 113 -3.42 -4.68 13.00
C THR A 113 -4.19 -4.99 14.28
N ILE A 114 -4.30 -6.26 14.64
CA ILE A 114 -4.92 -6.70 15.89
C ILE A 114 -3.84 -6.75 16.98
N ASP A 115 -3.91 -5.81 17.92
CA ASP A 115 -3.08 -5.80 19.12
C ASP A 115 -3.60 -6.87 20.08
N ARG A 116 -2.86 -7.98 20.19
CA ARG A 116 -3.21 -9.12 21.05
C ARG A 116 -3.23 -8.77 22.53
N SER A 117 -2.41 -7.82 22.98
CA SER A 117 -2.38 -7.41 24.39
C SER A 117 -3.65 -6.66 24.79
N LYS A 118 -4.23 -5.91 23.85
CA LYS A 118 -5.47 -5.16 24.06
C LYS A 118 -6.72 -5.94 23.61
N ALA A 119 -6.53 -6.98 22.80
CA ALA A 119 -7.58 -7.66 22.04
C ALA A 119 -8.41 -6.64 21.24
N ARG A 120 -7.74 -5.71 20.53
CA ARG A 120 -8.37 -4.63 19.75
C ARG A 120 -7.65 -4.41 18.43
N VAL A 121 -8.38 -3.89 17.45
CA VAL A 121 -7.77 -3.31 16.25
C VAL A 121 -7.10 -2.00 16.66
N VAL A 122 -5.84 -1.83 16.27
CA VAL A 122 -5.04 -0.63 16.53
C VAL A 122 -4.54 -0.07 15.22
N PHE A 123 -4.86 1.19 14.97
CA PHE A 123 -4.26 1.96 13.89
C PHE A 123 -2.98 2.63 14.37
N MET A 124 -2.00 2.70 13.49
CA MET A 124 -0.68 3.29 13.70
C MET A 124 -0.40 4.25 12.54
N ALA A 125 0.06 5.45 12.86
CA ALA A 125 0.46 6.44 11.87
C ALA A 125 1.82 7.05 12.25
N SER A 126 2.63 7.38 11.25
CA SER A 126 3.93 8.02 11.48
C SER A 126 4.28 8.97 10.34
N THR A 127 5.07 9.99 10.66
CA THR A 127 5.70 10.87 9.66
C THR A 127 6.86 10.20 8.93
N GLU A 128 7.29 9.04 9.41
CA GLU A 128 8.41 8.25 8.88
C GLU A 128 7.91 7.23 7.85
N GLY A 129 7.32 7.71 6.75
CA GLY A 129 6.94 6.86 5.61
C GLY A 129 8.14 6.38 4.81
N GLY A 130 7.94 5.33 3.99
CA GLY A 130 8.98 4.76 3.13
C GLY A 130 10.03 3.91 3.86
N MET A 131 9.93 3.80 5.19
CA MET A 131 10.82 3.02 6.05
C MET A 131 10.12 1.82 6.67
N GLU A 132 10.91 0.85 7.15
CA GLU A 132 10.39 -0.30 7.91
C GLU A 132 9.89 0.18 9.27
N ILE A 133 8.59 -0.02 9.55
CA ILE A 133 7.95 0.54 10.74
C ILE A 133 8.50 -0.07 12.03
N GLU A 134 8.98 -1.31 11.98
CA GLU A 134 9.64 -1.99 13.09
C GLU A 134 10.92 -1.26 13.51
N LYS A 135 11.68 -0.73 12.54
CA LYS A 135 12.87 0.07 12.80
C LYS A 135 12.50 1.40 13.48
N VAL A 136 11.48 2.07 12.97
CA VAL A 136 10.95 3.31 13.58
C VAL A 136 10.46 3.03 15.01
N ALA A 137 9.82 1.89 15.25
CA ALA A 137 9.34 1.50 16.58
C ALA A 137 10.48 1.21 17.57
N ALA A 138 11.63 0.72 17.09
CA ALA A 138 12.80 0.45 17.92
C ALA A 138 13.63 1.72 18.20
N GLU A 139 13.83 2.57 17.19
CA GLU A 139 14.74 3.72 17.26
C GLU A 139 14.05 5.02 17.69
N THR A 140 12.83 5.27 17.22
CA THR A 140 12.08 6.51 17.45
C THR A 140 10.59 6.22 17.73
N PRO A 141 10.26 5.47 18.80
CA PRO A 141 8.90 5.04 19.09
C PRO A 141 7.90 6.20 19.27
N GLU A 142 8.38 7.37 19.67
CA GLU A 142 7.59 8.60 19.86
C GLU A 142 6.98 9.13 18.55
N LYS A 143 7.52 8.73 17.40
CA LYS A 143 7.00 9.10 16.07
C LYS A 143 5.85 8.20 15.62
N ILE A 144 5.51 7.15 16.37
CA ILE A 144 4.39 6.26 16.06
C ILE A 144 3.17 6.62 16.90
N PHE A 145 2.20 7.24 16.25
CA PHE A 145 0.92 7.61 16.85
C PHE A 145 -0.06 6.45 16.72
N LYS A 146 -0.73 6.09 17.82
CA LYS A 146 -1.64 4.95 17.85
C LYS A 146 -3.04 5.38 18.27
N THR A 147 -4.06 4.74 17.70
CA THR A 147 -5.44 4.83 18.18
C THR A 147 -6.07 3.44 18.22
N VAL A 148 -6.83 3.18 19.28
CA VAL A 148 -7.44 1.87 19.54
C VAL A 148 -8.91 1.94 19.15
N ILE A 149 -9.37 0.98 18.34
CA ILE A 149 -10.76 0.94 17.88
C ILE A 149 -11.61 0.19 18.90
N ASP A 150 -12.67 0.84 19.38
CA ASP A 150 -13.67 0.19 20.22
C ASP A 150 -14.57 -0.71 19.34
N PRO A 151 -14.82 -1.97 19.74
CA PRO A 151 -15.58 -2.91 18.92
C PRO A 151 -17.07 -2.59 18.82
N ILE A 152 -17.62 -1.79 19.74
CA ILE A 152 -19.04 -1.43 19.77
C ILE A 152 -19.26 -0.17 18.93
N SER A 153 -18.48 0.89 19.17
CA SER A 153 -18.65 2.15 18.43
C SER A 153 -17.96 2.15 17.06
N GLY A 154 -16.99 1.27 16.85
CA GLY A 154 -16.11 1.31 15.69
C GLY A 154 -15.19 2.53 15.70
N ALA A 155 -14.56 2.78 14.54
CA ALA A 155 -13.68 3.93 14.36
C ALA A 155 -14.49 5.23 14.28
N MET A 156 -14.08 6.22 15.07
CA MET A 156 -14.75 7.50 15.17
C MET A 156 -13.96 8.63 14.50
N PRO A 157 -14.63 9.63 13.89
CA PRO A 157 -13.95 10.72 13.18
C PRO A 157 -12.92 11.49 14.03
N PHE A 158 -13.12 11.58 15.36
CA PHE A 158 -12.17 12.27 16.23
C PHE A 158 -10.80 11.57 16.29
N GLN A 159 -10.77 10.24 16.18
CA GLN A 159 -9.52 9.45 16.17
C GLN A 159 -8.73 9.74 14.89
N GLY A 160 -9.42 9.79 13.74
CA GLY A 160 -8.83 10.19 12.48
C GLY A 160 -8.27 11.61 12.51
N ARG A 161 -9.02 12.55 13.12
CA ARG A 161 -8.56 13.94 13.31
C ARG A 161 -7.32 14.02 14.19
N GLU A 162 -7.29 13.30 15.30
CA GLU A 162 -6.14 13.28 16.21
C GLU A 162 -4.87 12.79 15.50
N LEU A 163 -4.96 11.67 14.76
CA LEU A 163 -3.84 11.17 13.97
C LEU A 163 -3.42 12.18 12.88
N ALA A 164 -4.37 12.76 12.15
CA ALA A 164 -4.09 13.77 11.13
C ALA A 164 -3.36 14.99 11.70
N PHE A 165 -3.75 15.48 12.89
CA PHE A 165 -3.06 16.56 13.58
C PHE A 165 -1.63 16.17 13.97
N ARG A 166 -1.43 14.98 14.56
CA ARG A 166 -0.11 14.49 14.95
C ARG A 166 0.83 14.27 13.75
N LEU A 167 0.29 13.93 12.59
CA LEU A 167 1.02 13.84 11.31
C LEU A 167 1.34 15.21 10.68
N GLY A 168 0.78 16.29 11.22
CA GLY A 168 0.92 17.65 10.70
C GLY A 168 0.14 17.88 9.40
N LEU A 169 -0.96 17.16 9.18
CA LEU A 169 -1.81 17.34 8.00
C LEU A 169 -2.65 18.61 8.13
N THR A 170 -2.86 19.29 7.01
CA THR A 170 -3.69 20.51 6.92
C THR A 170 -4.54 20.51 5.65
N GLY A 171 -5.59 21.32 5.62
CA GLY A 171 -6.40 21.54 4.42
C GLY A 171 -7.07 20.25 3.90
N ASP A 172 -6.95 19.99 2.61
CA ASP A 172 -7.61 18.85 1.97
C ASP A 172 -7.02 17.50 2.38
N ALA A 173 -5.69 17.38 2.50
CA ALA A 173 -5.04 16.18 3.05
C ALA A 173 -5.59 15.82 4.44
N PHE A 174 -5.86 16.80 5.31
CA PHE A 174 -6.45 16.55 6.62
C PHE A 174 -7.86 15.94 6.51
N LYS A 175 -8.74 16.57 5.72
CA LYS A 175 -10.12 16.08 5.51
C LYS A 175 -10.11 14.69 4.90
N GLN A 176 -9.27 14.49 3.88
CA GLN A 176 -9.12 13.22 3.19
C GLN A 176 -8.61 12.12 4.13
N PHE A 177 -7.65 12.43 5.00
CA PHE A 177 -7.14 11.46 5.98
C PHE A 177 -8.23 10.93 6.90
N VAL A 178 -9.12 11.81 7.41
CA VAL A 178 -10.23 11.40 8.28
C VAL A 178 -11.16 10.44 7.53
N THR A 179 -11.52 10.76 6.29
CA THR A 179 -12.35 9.88 5.44
C THR A 179 -11.63 8.55 5.17
N MET A 180 -10.34 8.59 4.85
CA MET A 180 -9.53 7.40 4.61
C MET A 180 -9.43 6.50 5.83
N PHE A 181 -9.18 7.06 7.01
CA PHE A 181 -9.12 6.32 8.28
C PHE A 181 -10.43 5.56 8.54
N LEU A 182 -11.58 6.22 8.36
CA LEU A 182 -12.89 5.57 8.54
C LEU A 182 -13.12 4.48 7.49
N GLY A 183 -12.80 4.76 6.22
CA GLY A 183 -12.92 3.80 5.12
C GLY A 183 -12.03 2.56 5.33
N MET A 184 -10.79 2.77 5.78
CA MET A 184 -9.85 1.71 6.13
C MET A 184 -10.31 0.90 7.33
N SER A 185 -10.86 1.53 8.37
CA SER A 185 -11.39 0.79 9.52
C SER A 185 -12.61 -0.05 9.14
N ARG A 186 -13.49 0.48 8.28
CA ARG A 186 -14.62 -0.27 7.73
C ARG A 186 -14.11 -1.46 6.91
N MET A 187 -13.16 -1.23 6.01
CA MET A 187 -12.53 -2.28 5.21
C MET A 187 -11.87 -3.36 6.08
N PHE A 188 -11.15 -2.95 7.13
CA PHE A 188 -10.48 -3.87 8.05
C PHE A 188 -11.48 -4.84 8.70
N HIS A 189 -12.64 -4.33 9.08
CA HIS A 189 -13.68 -5.14 9.71
C HIS A 189 -14.47 -6.00 8.71
N GLU A 190 -14.97 -5.39 7.62
CA GLU A 190 -15.83 -6.08 6.64
C GLU A 190 -15.08 -7.17 5.87
N GLN A 191 -13.78 -7.02 5.65
CA GLN A 191 -12.95 -7.95 4.89
C GLN A 191 -12.13 -8.89 5.77
N ASP A 192 -12.38 -8.89 7.09
CA ASP A 192 -11.63 -9.68 8.08
C ASP A 192 -10.11 -9.58 7.93
N LEU A 193 -9.61 -8.34 7.87
CA LEU A 193 -8.18 -8.13 7.74
C LEU A 193 -7.47 -8.46 9.05
N SER A 194 -6.29 -9.06 8.95
CA SER A 194 -5.35 -9.23 10.07
C SER A 194 -4.24 -8.16 10.04
N LEU A 195 -3.97 -7.62 8.85
CA LEU A 195 -3.01 -6.54 8.62
C LEU A 195 -3.50 -5.67 7.44
N LEU A 196 -3.41 -4.36 7.63
CA LEU A 196 -3.50 -3.35 6.58
C LEU A 196 -2.31 -2.42 6.76
N GLU A 197 -1.54 -2.20 5.71
CA GLU A 197 -0.40 -1.30 5.74
C GLU A 197 -0.31 -0.53 4.43
N ILE A 198 -0.30 0.80 4.53
CA ILE A 198 -0.02 1.74 3.44
C ILE A 198 1.32 2.38 3.73
N ASN A 199 2.33 1.99 2.95
CA ASN A 199 3.69 2.45 3.16
C ASN A 199 4.47 2.55 1.84
N PRO A 200 4.57 3.74 1.22
CA PRO A 200 4.16 5.03 1.78
C PRO A 200 2.70 5.41 1.49
N LEU A 201 2.09 6.12 2.44
CA LEU A 201 0.97 7.03 2.21
C LEU A 201 1.53 8.39 1.81
N VAL A 202 1.34 8.82 0.58
CA VAL A 202 1.98 10.01 0.02
C VAL A 202 1.09 11.23 0.18
N ILE A 203 1.70 12.37 0.55
CA ILE A 203 1.14 13.70 0.30
C ILE A 203 1.67 14.20 -1.04
N THR A 204 0.79 14.57 -1.95
CA THR A 204 1.15 15.14 -3.26
C THR A 204 1.46 16.62 -3.20
N GLY A 205 2.06 17.18 -4.27
CA GLY A 205 2.31 18.62 -4.40
C GLY A 205 1.05 19.48 -4.22
N ASP A 206 -0.10 18.98 -4.67
CA ASP A 206 -1.42 19.62 -4.52
C ASP A 206 -2.15 19.29 -3.21
N ASN A 207 -1.43 18.78 -2.20
CA ASN A 207 -1.94 18.51 -0.85
C ASN A 207 -3.09 17.51 -0.80
N ARG A 208 -3.03 16.46 -1.64
CA ARG A 208 -3.89 15.28 -1.59
C ARG A 208 -3.09 14.07 -1.07
N LEU A 209 -3.81 13.05 -0.62
CA LEU A 209 -3.27 11.78 -0.16
C LEU A 209 -3.44 10.70 -1.22
N LEU A 210 -2.42 9.88 -1.38
CA LEU A 210 -2.42 8.70 -2.25
C LEU A 210 -1.78 7.50 -1.54
N CYS A 211 -2.46 6.35 -1.58
CA CYS A 211 -1.90 5.07 -1.16
C CYS A 211 -0.94 4.56 -2.25
N LEU A 212 0.35 4.85 -2.12
CA LEU A 212 1.34 4.54 -3.16
C LEU A 212 1.70 3.06 -3.19
N ASP A 213 1.80 2.42 -2.02
CA ASP A 213 1.98 0.98 -1.86
C ASP A 213 1.06 0.48 -0.75
N ALA A 214 0.62 -0.77 -0.87
CA ALA A 214 -0.34 -1.37 0.04
C ALA A 214 -0.01 -2.86 0.27
N LYS A 215 0.00 -3.25 1.54
CA LYS A 215 0.11 -4.63 1.98
C LYS A 215 -1.11 -4.98 2.83
N ILE A 216 -1.85 -5.99 2.37
CA ILE A 216 -3.07 -6.45 3.04
C ILE A 216 -2.94 -7.95 3.31
N ASN A 217 -3.25 -8.34 4.55
CA ASN A 217 -3.43 -9.73 4.93
C ASN A 217 -4.84 -9.93 5.46
N ILE A 218 -5.51 -10.95 4.95
CA ILE A 218 -6.84 -11.40 5.35
C ILE A 218 -6.68 -12.56 6.34
N ASP A 219 -7.49 -12.60 7.39
CA ASP A 219 -7.55 -13.78 8.26
C ASP A 219 -8.00 -15.01 7.45
N SER A 220 -7.12 -16.02 7.37
CA SER A 220 -7.42 -17.25 6.65
C SER A 220 -8.64 -17.98 7.21
N ASN A 221 -8.92 -17.81 8.51
CA ASN A 221 -10.08 -18.43 9.15
C ASN A 221 -11.41 -17.84 8.65
N ALA A 222 -11.39 -16.64 8.06
CA ALA A 222 -12.58 -15.96 7.54
C ALA A 222 -12.80 -16.20 6.04
N LEU A 223 -11.89 -16.87 5.33
CA LEU A 223 -11.99 -17.04 3.87
C LEU A 223 -13.28 -17.74 3.41
N PHE A 224 -13.87 -18.60 4.25
CA PHE A 224 -15.14 -19.28 3.93
C PHE A 224 -16.30 -18.31 3.64
N ARG A 225 -16.23 -17.07 4.17
CA ARG A 225 -17.24 -16.02 3.96
C ARG A 225 -16.80 -14.93 2.98
N HIS A 226 -15.61 -15.04 2.39
CA HIS A 226 -15.03 -14.09 1.43
C HIS A 226 -14.69 -14.75 0.09
N LYS A 227 -15.73 -15.26 -0.59
CA LYS A 227 -15.57 -16.04 -1.82
C LYS A 227 -15.00 -15.24 -3.00
N ASP A 228 -15.13 -13.93 -2.98
CA ASP A 228 -14.60 -13.01 -4.00
C ASP A 228 -13.11 -12.69 -3.80
N LEU A 229 -12.55 -13.05 -2.65
CA LEU A 229 -11.14 -12.88 -2.30
C LEU A 229 -10.35 -14.20 -2.34
N ALA A 230 -11.06 -15.34 -2.29
CA ALA A 230 -10.51 -16.70 -2.30
C ALA A 230 -10.23 -17.24 -3.72
#